data_AF-A0A1V6FLM8-F1
#
_entry.id   AF-A0A1V6FLM8-F1
#
_cell.length_a   1.000
_cell.length_b   1.000
_cell.length_c   1.000
_cell.angle_alpha   90.00
_cell.angle_beta   90.00
_cell.angle_gamma   90.00
#
_symmetry.space_group_name_H-M   'P 1'
#
loop_
_entity.id
_entity.type
_entity.pdbx_description
1 polymer ?
#
loop_
_entity_poly.entity_id
_entity_poly.type
_entity_poly.pdbx_seq_one_letter_code
_entity_poly.pdbx_strand_id
1 'polypeptide(L)'
;MNRQDIANALRDMGLKNGDTVMLHSSMLSIGNVDGGADAVVDAFLDTVGPQGTLMVPVFGPLGILTEIIRKRPEAVISPCSKGTVAAIGANAKALCEGHGAGKSVHGDYSPYTKLAELDGIICLLGVDQDRNTTLHSLEALLELPYLSDTTGVYTTPEGVTEEKTWKYYPGPHRDFIGFERFLRAENAITVHRLGNAQVRLFKAKDLFTIGLRLGRQNPAFALCDNPACEACVKQRAAISRDRFQQEAFRIAASARLAGKYIPEIIDNLKAAGVDAVELDYLQGKACARMSAERLTAAVQELAVAGIAVSALRLQHIPEATEPLLKLAVAAGIDRVIMPLYPSCADAVALAQQNGIRLVFANHGQTSLLAARDFAALNMTPTRSFCFSATAFVKAGEMPFLQSYRIGRFIKTIEQLDIADMTWTEEPTRLACGNAEIKELISILRCHNFSGWFSLGGGARFPGTLKDAADDLFKLIDTM
;
A
#
# COMPACT_ATOMS: atom_id res chain seq x y z
N MET A 1 -34.13 -11.33 30.79
CA MET A 1 -32.91 -11.87 31.44
C MET A 1 -32.48 -10.81 32.43
N ASN A 2 -32.19 -11.20 33.66
CA ASN A 2 -31.76 -10.27 34.70
C ASN A 2 -30.21 -10.24 34.83
N ARG A 3 -29.69 -9.34 35.68
CA ARG A 3 -28.26 -9.19 35.98
C ARG A 3 -27.56 -10.50 36.38
N GLN A 4 -28.20 -11.33 37.20
CA GLN A 4 -27.61 -12.59 37.66
C GLN A 4 -27.53 -13.63 36.54
N ASP A 5 -28.57 -13.72 35.69
CA ASP A 5 -28.57 -14.60 34.52
C ASP A 5 -27.41 -14.25 33.58
N ILE A 6 -27.19 -12.95 33.36
CA ILE A 6 -26.09 -12.45 32.53
C ILE A 6 -24.73 -12.79 33.15
N ALA A 7 -24.55 -12.52 34.45
CA ALA A 7 -23.29 -12.82 35.13
C ALA A 7 -22.96 -14.33 35.12
N ASN A 8 -23.97 -15.19 35.31
CA ASN A 8 -23.79 -16.63 35.21
C ASN A 8 -23.40 -17.05 33.79
N ALA A 9 -24.10 -16.54 32.78
CA ALA A 9 -23.78 -16.83 31.38
C ALA A 9 -22.35 -16.37 31.02
N LEU A 10 -21.90 -15.20 31.47
CA LEU A 10 -20.53 -14.73 31.25
C LEU A 10 -19.48 -15.65 31.89
N ARG A 11 -19.75 -16.20 33.08
CA ARG A 11 -18.88 -17.19 33.74
C ARG A 11 -18.84 -18.50 32.96
N ASP A 12 -19.99 -18.98 32.50
CA ASP A 12 -20.11 -20.21 31.70
C ASP A 12 -19.36 -20.09 30.36
N MET A 13 -19.28 -18.87 29.79
CA MET A 13 -18.47 -18.58 28.60
C MET A 13 -16.96 -18.56 28.88
N GLY A 14 -16.56 -18.56 30.15
CA GLY A 14 -15.17 -18.65 30.59
C GLY A 14 -14.59 -17.36 31.19
N LEU A 15 -15.37 -16.28 31.36
CA LEU A 15 -14.90 -15.10 32.09
C LEU A 15 -14.80 -15.39 33.60
N LYS A 16 -13.74 -14.90 34.23
CA LYS A 16 -13.38 -15.20 35.62
C LYS A 16 -13.15 -13.92 36.41
N ASN A 17 -13.19 -14.08 37.73
CA ASN A 17 -12.74 -13.04 38.65
C ASN A 17 -11.27 -12.70 38.36
N GLY A 18 -10.94 -11.40 38.30
CA GLY A 18 -9.61 -10.91 37.95
C GLY A 18 -9.39 -10.63 36.46
N ASP A 19 -10.31 -11.04 35.58
CA ASP A 19 -10.14 -10.80 34.15
C ASP A 19 -10.18 -9.30 33.81
N THR A 20 -9.33 -8.89 32.86
CA THR A 20 -9.39 -7.57 32.24
C THR A 20 -10.04 -7.71 30.87
N VAL A 21 -11.20 -7.08 30.68
CA VAL A 21 -12.06 -7.27 29.51
C VAL A 21 -12.25 -5.95 28.76
N MET A 22 -11.95 -5.94 27.48
CA MET A 22 -12.34 -4.89 26.54
C MET A 22 -13.67 -5.25 25.89
N LEU A 23 -14.68 -4.41 26.04
CA LEU A 23 -16.04 -4.66 25.56
C LEU A 23 -16.39 -3.76 24.37
N HIS A 24 -16.74 -4.40 23.25
CA HIS A 24 -17.50 -3.79 22.16
C HIS A 24 -18.90 -4.41 22.16
N SER A 25 -19.94 -3.60 22.06
CA SER A 25 -21.30 -4.12 22.30
C SER A 25 -22.40 -3.47 21.46
N SER A 26 -23.46 -4.25 21.23
CA SER A 26 -24.76 -3.80 20.75
C SER A 26 -25.84 -4.25 21.74
N MET A 27 -26.35 -3.31 22.54
CA MET A 27 -27.40 -3.59 23.53
C MET A 27 -28.66 -4.16 22.88
N LEU A 28 -29.03 -3.66 21.68
CA LEU A 28 -30.19 -4.10 20.93
C LEU A 28 -30.13 -5.60 20.56
N SER A 29 -28.92 -6.13 20.37
CA SER A 29 -28.72 -7.52 19.96
C SER A 29 -29.04 -8.52 21.08
N ILE A 30 -29.02 -8.09 22.35
CA ILE A 30 -29.20 -8.99 23.51
C ILE A 30 -30.68 -9.41 23.66
N GLY A 31 -31.61 -8.51 23.34
CA GLY A 31 -33.04 -8.65 23.63
C GLY A 31 -33.45 -7.97 24.94
N ASN A 32 -34.53 -8.44 25.56
CA ASN A 32 -35.05 -7.83 26.79
C ASN A 32 -34.18 -8.16 28.01
N VAL A 33 -33.63 -7.10 28.63
CA VAL A 33 -32.84 -7.16 29.86
C VAL A 33 -33.57 -6.43 30.98
N ASP A 34 -33.86 -7.15 32.05
CA ASP A 34 -34.46 -6.60 33.26
C ASP A 34 -33.42 -5.73 33.98
N GLY A 35 -33.75 -4.47 34.24
CA GLY A 35 -32.78 -3.47 34.71
C GLY A 35 -31.96 -2.80 33.60
N GLY A 36 -32.26 -3.10 32.34
CA GLY A 36 -31.74 -2.39 31.18
C GLY A 36 -30.22 -2.48 31.02
N ALA A 37 -29.63 -1.42 30.49
CA ALA A 37 -28.20 -1.36 30.15
C ALA A 37 -27.28 -1.36 31.39
N ASP A 38 -27.71 -0.76 32.50
CA ASP A 38 -27.00 -0.81 33.78
C ASP A 38 -26.86 -2.24 34.30
N ALA A 39 -27.91 -3.06 34.19
CA ALA A 39 -27.85 -4.46 34.59
C ALA A 39 -26.81 -5.27 33.80
N VAL A 40 -26.58 -4.93 32.52
CA VAL A 40 -25.53 -5.57 31.71
C VAL A 40 -24.14 -5.13 32.18
N VAL A 41 -23.92 -3.82 32.37
CA VAL A 41 -22.64 -3.29 32.85
C VAL A 41 -22.30 -3.89 34.22
N ASP A 42 -23.26 -3.85 35.14
CA ASP A 42 -23.08 -4.39 36.48
C ASP A 42 -22.84 -5.90 36.45
N ALA A 43 -23.48 -6.67 35.56
CA ALA A 43 -23.21 -8.10 35.41
C ALA A 43 -21.77 -8.40 34.94
N PHE A 44 -21.21 -7.58 34.04
CA PHE A 44 -19.80 -7.69 33.68
C PHE A 44 -18.90 -7.39 34.89
N LEU A 45 -19.17 -6.31 35.63
CA LEU A 45 -18.41 -5.93 36.82
C LEU A 45 -18.49 -7.00 37.92
N ASP A 46 -19.66 -7.63 38.14
CA ASP A 46 -19.83 -8.76 39.08
C ASP A 46 -19.07 -10.01 38.65
N THR A 47 -18.94 -10.22 37.33
CA THR A 47 -18.26 -11.39 36.78
C THR A 47 -16.76 -11.28 36.96
N VAL A 48 -16.19 -10.13 36.59
CA VAL A 48 -14.74 -9.88 36.72
C VAL A 48 -14.34 -9.54 38.17
N GLY A 49 -15.29 -9.07 38.97
CA GLY A 49 -15.13 -8.76 40.39
C GLY A 49 -14.14 -7.63 40.69
N PRO A 50 -13.80 -7.41 41.97
CA PRO A 50 -13.00 -6.24 42.39
C PRO A 50 -11.54 -6.28 41.92
N GLN A 51 -11.01 -7.45 41.59
CA GLN A 51 -9.67 -7.62 41.02
C GLN A 51 -9.66 -7.55 39.49
N GLY A 52 -10.84 -7.59 38.86
CA GLY A 52 -10.98 -7.51 37.42
C GLY A 52 -11.09 -6.08 36.91
N THR A 53 -11.24 -5.92 35.61
CA THR A 53 -11.38 -4.60 34.96
C THR A 53 -12.23 -4.70 33.71
N LEU A 54 -13.14 -3.75 33.52
CA LEU A 54 -13.94 -3.58 32.32
C LEU A 54 -13.50 -2.30 31.60
N MET A 55 -13.10 -2.41 30.34
CA MET A 55 -12.65 -1.32 29.47
C MET A 55 -13.56 -1.21 28.24
N VAL A 56 -13.82 0.01 27.78
CA VAL A 56 -14.62 0.30 26.59
C VAL A 56 -14.06 1.50 25.81
N PRO A 57 -14.26 1.56 24.48
CA PRO A 57 -13.93 2.74 23.70
C PRO A 57 -14.98 3.85 23.91
N VAL A 58 -14.55 5.11 23.97
CA VAL A 58 -15.41 6.29 24.26
C VAL A 58 -15.08 7.53 23.41
N PHE A 59 -14.49 7.35 22.23
CA PHE A 59 -14.12 8.43 21.31
C PHE A 59 -15.25 8.91 20.38
N GLY A 60 -16.51 8.62 20.74
CA GLY A 60 -17.70 8.96 19.97
C GLY A 60 -18.93 8.17 20.42
N PRO A 61 -20.05 8.25 19.67
CA PRO A 61 -21.26 7.48 19.98
C PRO A 61 -21.07 6.00 19.60
N LEU A 62 -20.63 5.18 20.57
CA LEU A 62 -20.27 3.77 20.36
C LEU A 62 -21.23 2.77 21.04
N GLY A 63 -22.38 3.26 21.52
CA GLY A 63 -23.43 2.46 22.14
C GLY A 63 -23.75 2.90 23.57
N ILE A 64 -24.88 2.44 24.10
CA ILE A 64 -25.34 2.87 25.42
C ILE A 64 -24.47 2.34 26.57
N LEU A 65 -23.90 1.13 26.44
CA LEU A 65 -23.06 0.55 27.49
C LEU A 65 -21.77 1.36 27.67
N THR A 66 -21.17 1.86 26.58
CA THR A 66 -19.94 2.67 26.65
C THR A 66 -20.21 4.00 27.36
N GLU A 67 -21.35 4.63 27.10
CA GLU A 67 -21.76 5.88 27.74
C GLU A 67 -22.10 5.70 29.23
N ILE A 68 -22.72 4.59 29.62
CA ILE A 68 -22.96 4.29 31.04
C ILE A 68 -21.63 4.13 31.77
N ILE A 69 -20.74 3.29 31.25
CA ILE A 69 -19.41 3.06 31.86
C ILE A 69 -18.64 4.38 31.96
N ARG A 70 -18.62 5.19 30.90
CA ARG A 70 -17.97 6.51 30.90
C ARG A 70 -18.47 7.44 32.01
N LYS A 71 -19.75 7.37 32.36
CA LYS A 71 -20.40 8.26 33.33
C LYS A 71 -20.33 7.74 34.77
N ARG A 72 -19.84 6.51 35.00
CA ARG A 72 -19.67 5.99 36.36
C ARG A 72 -18.57 6.78 37.09
N PRO A 73 -18.78 7.22 38.35
CA PRO A 73 -17.80 8.01 39.10
C PRO A 73 -16.42 7.35 39.24
N GLU A 74 -16.38 6.01 39.25
CA GLU A 74 -15.19 5.19 39.36
C GLU A 74 -14.44 4.98 38.03
N ALA A 75 -14.97 5.49 36.91
CA ALA A 75 -14.36 5.30 35.61
C ALA A 75 -13.10 6.17 35.42
N VAL A 76 -12.02 5.54 34.95
CA VAL A 76 -10.81 6.22 34.52
C VAL A 76 -10.87 6.44 33.01
N ILE A 77 -10.74 7.69 32.59
CA ILE A 77 -10.74 8.07 31.18
C ILE A 77 -9.29 8.30 30.72
N SER A 78 -8.91 7.73 29.59
CA SER A 78 -7.57 7.91 29.02
C SER A 78 -7.36 9.35 28.50
N PRO A 79 -6.16 9.95 28.64
CA PRO A 79 -5.93 11.38 28.38
C PRO A 79 -5.69 11.75 26.91
N CYS A 80 -6.19 10.96 25.95
CA CYS A 80 -6.07 11.23 24.52
C CYS A 80 -7.44 11.59 23.92
N SER A 81 -7.51 12.65 23.11
CA SER A 81 -8.74 13.05 22.40
C SER A 81 -9.08 12.15 21.21
N LYS A 82 -8.19 11.22 20.85
CA LYS A 82 -8.35 10.24 19.77
C LYS A 82 -8.28 8.85 20.38
N GLY A 83 -9.08 7.91 19.87
CA GLY A 83 -9.07 6.53 20.35
C GLY A 83 -9.38 6.32 21.84
N THR A 84 -9.91 7.35 22.52
CA THR A 84 -10.17 7.43 23.97
C THR A 84 -10.87 6.18 24.50
N VAL A 85 -10.45 5.70 25.67
CA VAL A 85 -11.12 4.60 26.38
C VAL A 85 -11.55 5.03 27.79
N ALA A 86 -12.55 4.34 28.33
CA ALA A 86 -12.93 4.37 29.73
C ALA A 86 -12.74 2.98 30.34
N ALA A 87 -12.23 2.91 31.57
CA ALA A 87 -12.06 1.66 32.28
C ALA A 87 -12.49 1.76 33.74
N ILE A 88 -13.05 0.67 34.28
CA ILE A 88 -13.44 0.52 35.69
C ILE A 88 -12.82 -0.77 36.22
N GLY A 89 -12.12 -0.69 37.36
CA GLY A 89 -11.55 -1.85 38.05
C GLY A 89 -10.06 -1.71 38.36
N ALA A 90 -9.44 -2.80 38.83
CA ALA A 90 -8.09 -2.80 39.40
C ALA A 90 -7.00 -2.26 38.44
N ASN A 91 -7.11 -2.55 37.14
CA ASN A 91 -6.14 -2.16 36.10
C ASN A 91 -6.54 -0.89 35.35
N ALA A 92 -7.65 -0.22 35.71
CA ALA A 92 -8.19 0.91 34.95
C ALA A 92 -7.17 2.05 34.77
N LYS A 93 -6.46 2.42 35.85
CA LYS A 93 -5.41 3.44 35.80
C LYS A 93 -4.24 3.02 34.89
N ALA A 94 -3.74 1.80 35.07
CA ALA A 94 -2.60 1.28 34.30
C ALA A 94 -2.90 1.21 32.79
N LEU A 95 -4.12 0.83 32.41
CA LEU A 95 -4.57 0.80 31.01
C LEU A 95 -4.67 2.21 30.42
N CYS A 96 -5.27 3.16 31.14
CA CYS A 96 -5.58 4.49 30.63
C CYS A 96 -4.40 5.47 30.67
N GLU A 97 -3.48 5.33 31.63
CA GLU A 97 -2.39 6.29 31.83
C GLU A 97 -1.43 6.34 30.62
N GLY A 98 -0.97 7.53 30.25
CA GLY A 98 -0.02 7.73 29.14
C GLY A 98 -0.59 7.44 27.74
N HIS A 99 -1.88 7.12 27.58
CA HIS A 99 -2.48 6.97 26.25
C HIS A 99 -2.34 8.28 25.47
N GLY A 100 -1.72 8.22 24.29
CA GLY A 100 -1.38 9.39 23.48
C GLY A 100 0.06 9.90 23.67
N ALA A 101 0.82 9.36 24.63
CA ALA A 101 2.24 9.71 24.79
C ALA A 101 3.11 9.19 23.64
N GLY A 102 2.75 8.06 23.03
CA GLY A 102 3.48 7.44 21.93
C GLY A 102 3.39 8.18 20.59
N LYS A 103 4.03 7.59 19.56
CA LYS A 103 4.02 8.04 18.16
C LYS A 103 2.64 7.89 17.51
N SER A 104 1.87 6.88 17.92
CA SER A 104 0.52 6.57 17.41
C SER A 104 -0.50 6.51 18.56
N VAL A 105 -1.75 6.85 18.26
CA VAL A 105 -2.90 6.68 19.17
C VAL A 105 -3.16 5.20 19.46
N HIS A 106 -3.02 4.34 18.44
CA HIS A 106 -3.35 2.92 18.55
C HIS A 106 -2.11 2.02 18.66
N GLY A 107 -0.90 2.58 18.57
CA GLY A 107 0.35 1.83 18.63
C GLY A 107 0.84 1.56 20.05
N ASP A 108 2.16 1.62 20.24
CA ASP A 108 2.81 1.41 21.53
C ASP A 108 2.23 2.30 22.63
N TYR A 109 2.18 1.76 23.84
CA TYR A 109 1.63 2.42 25.03
C TYR A 109 0.13 2.73 24.96
N SER A 110 -0.59 2.28 23.94
CA SER A 110 -2.04 2.42 23.87
C SER A 110 -2.72 1.44 24.85
N PRO A 111 -3.95 1.77 25.31
CA PRO A 111 -4.74 0.85 26.14
C PRO A 111 -4.95 -0.53 25.49
N TYR A 112 -4.95 -0.57 24.15
CA TYR A 112 -5.13 -1.78 23.36
C TYR A 112 -3.90 -2.71 23.41
N THR A 113 -2.68 -2.15 23.35
CA THR A 113 -1.44 -2.95 23.50
C THR A 113 -1.24 -3.37 24.94
N LYS A 114 -1.52 -2.48 25.91
CA LYS A 114 -1.48 -2.79 27.34
C LYS A 114 -2.45 -3.90 27.73
N LEU A 115 -3.63 -3.94 27.11
CA LEU A 115 -4.57 -5.05 27.28
C LEU A 115 -3.93 -6.39 26.89
N ALA A 116 -3.16 -6.45 25.81
CA ALA A 116 -2.47 -7.67 25.38
C ALA A 116 -1.33 -8.05 26.32
N GLU A 117 -0.60 -7.08 26.86
CA GLU A 117 0.47 -7.29 27.87
C GLU A 117 -0.09 -7.88 29.17
N LEU A 118 -1.29 -7.47 29.57
CA LEU A 118 -2.01 -7.97 30.75
C LEU A 118 -2.77 -9.29 30.50
N ASP A 119 -2.56 -9.95 29.36
CA ASP A 119 -3.30 -11.15 28.95
C ASP A 119 -4.83 -10.96 28.97
N GLY A 120 -5.26 -9.72 28.67
CA GLY A 120 -6.66 -9.32 28.66
C GLY A 120 -7.48 -9.95 27.56
N ILE A 121 -8.80 -9.85 27.70
CA ILE A 121 -9.80 -10.49 26.85
C ILE A 121 -10.53 -9.43 26.04
N ILE A 122 -10.77 -9.69 24.77
CA ILE A 122 -11.66 -8.90 23.92
C ILE A 122 -13.01 -9.61 23.86
N CYS A 123 -14.06 -8.87 24.20
CA CYS A 123 -15.45 -9.31 24.17
C CYS A 123 -16.22 -8.51 23.12
N LEU A 124 -16.69 -9.21 22.08
CA LEU A 124 -17.59 -8.63 21.07
C LEU A 124 -19.00 -9.15 21.33
N LEU A 125 -19.82 -8.33 22.00
CA LEU A 125 -21.19 -8.65 22.41
C LEU A 125 -22.20 -8.16 21.39
N GLY A 126 -22.71 -9.04 20.56
CA GLY A 126 -23.71 -8.70 19.54
C GLY A 126 -23.16 -7.85 18.39
N VAL A 127 -21.83 -7.82 18.25
CA VAL A 127 -21.07 -7.18 17.16
C VAL A 127 -19.99 -8.13 16.66
N ASP A 128 -19.44 -7.86 15.48
CA ASP A 128 -18.34 -8.61 14.88
C ASP A 128 -17.02 -7.80 14.91
N GLN A 129 -16.02 -8.30 14.19
CA GLN A 129 -14.68 -7.70 14.12
C GLN A 129 -14.68 -6.30 13.49
N ASP A 130 -15.71 -5.89 12.74
CA ASP A 130 -15.82 -4.53 12.18
C ASP A 130 -15.97 -3.46 13.28
N ARG A 131 -16.29 -3.87 14.51
CA ARG A 131 -16.32 -2.99 15.68
C ARG A 131 -15.11 -3.14 16.60
N ASN A 132 -14.19 -4.07 16.30
CA ASN A 132 -13.01 -4.33 17.12
C ASN A 132 -11.90 -3.30 16.85
N THR A 133 -11.84 -2.26 17.68
CA THR A 133 -10.86 -1.18 17.54
C THR A 133 -9.41 -1.64 17.74
N THR A 134 -9.18 -2.77 18.44
CA THR A 134 -7.82 -3.31 18.65
C THR A 134 -7.14 -3.70 17.34
N LEU A 135 -7.89 -4.01 16.27
CA LEU A 135 -7.30 -4.32 14.96
C LEU A 135 -6.49 -3.14 14.38
N HIS A 136 -6.86 -1.89 14.71
CA HIS A 136 -6.08 -0.72 14.30
C HIS A 136 -4.71 -0.65 15.00
N SER A 137 -4.54 -1.28 16.17
CA SER A 137 -3.25 -1.39 16.80
C SER A 137 -2.30 -2.28 16.01
N LEU A 138 -2.81 -3.32 15.35
CA LEU A 138 -1.99 -4.15 14.46
C LEU A 138 -1.48 -3.32 13.29
N GLU A 139 -2.36 -2.55 12.64
CA GLU A 139 -1.99 -1.67 11.53
C GLU A 139 -0.95 -0.63 11.97
N ALA A 140 -1.15 0.00 13.13
CA ALA A 140 -0.25 1.03 13.65
C ALA A 140 1.13 0.49 14.06
N LEU A 141 1.19 -0.68 14.71
CA LEU A 141 2.45 -1.33 15.10
C LEU A 141 3.26 -1.83 13.90
N LEU A 142 2.59 -2.15 12.79
CA LEU A 142 3.23 -2.50 11.53
C LEU A 142 3.61 -1.27 10.70
N GLU A 143 3.26 -0.06 11.18
CA GLU A 143 3.52 1.21 10.50
C GLU A 143 3.03 1.22 9.05
N LEU A 144 1.85 0.64 8.79
CA LEU A 144 1.38 0.40 7.43
C LEU A 144 1.29 1.72 6.62
N PRO A 145 1.76 1.73 5.37
CA PRO A 145 2.02 2.97 4.60
C PRO A 145 0.74 3.70 4.17
N TYR A 146 -0.42 3.06 4.30
CA TYR A 146 -1.71 3.65 3.97
C TYR A 146 -2.38 4.37 5.14
N LEU A 147 -1.75 4.40 6.32
CA LEU A 147 -2.25 5.12 7.48
C LEU A 147 -1.83 6.59 7.42
N SER A 148 -2.62 7.46 8.04
CA SER A 148 -2.44 8.91 7.95
C SER A 148 -2.00 9.52 9.28
N ASP A 149 -1.62 10.79 9.24
CA ASP A 149 -1.45 11.57 10.46
C ASP A 149 -2.83 12.02 10.99
N THR A 150 -2.91 12.25 12.30
CA THR A 150 -4.05 12.96 12.91
C THR A 150 -3.57 13.89 14.00
N THR A 151 -4.23 15.04 14.15
CA THR A 151 -3.95 16.02 15.20
C THR A 151 -5.12 16.09 16.18
N GLY A 152 -4.81 16.28 17.46
CA GLY A 152 -5.80 16.42 18.52
C GLY A 152 -5.13 16.82 19.83
N VAL A 153 -5.88 16.63 20.92
CA VAL A 153 -5.49 17.09 22.25
C VAL A 153 -5.00 15.91 23.10
N TYR A 154 -3.90 16.11 23.80
CA TYR A 154 -3.31 15.16 24.74
C TYR A 154 -3.11 15.84 26.10
N THR A 155 -3.42 15.14 27.19
CA THR A 155 -3.10 15.59 28.54
C THR A 155 -1.93 14.79 29.10
N THR A 156 -0.84 15.45 29.43
CA THR A 156 0.37 14.82 29.97
C THR A 156 0.12 14.27 31.39
N PRO A 157 0.98 13.37 31.90
CA PRO A 157 0.89 12.89 33.28
C PRO A 157 0.89 14.01 34.34
N GLU A 158 1.50 15.16 34.03
CA GLU A 158 1.56 16.35 34.89
C GLU A 158 0.27 17.20 34.81
N GLY A 159 -0.72 16.80 34.00
CA GLY A 159 -1.99 17.51 33.83
C GLY A 159 -1.93 18.65 32.82
N VAL A 160 -0.84 18.81 32.06
CA VAL A 160 -0.72 19.83 31.02
C VAL A 160 -1.44 19.35 29.77
N THR A 161 -2.27 20.19 29.17
CA THR A 161 -2.99 19.86 27.94
C THR A 161 -2.32 20.53 26.75
N GLU A 162 -1.97 19.74 25.73
CA GLU A 162 -1.25 20.19 24.54
C GLU A 162 -1.86 19.63 23.25
N GLU A 163 -1.62 20.31 22.14
CA GLU A 163 -1.92 19.77 20.81
C GLU A 163 -0.79 18.84 20.37
N LYS A 164 -1.16 17.69 19.82
CA LYS A 164 -0.21 16.69 19.34
C LYS A 164 -0.67 16.08 18.02
N THR A 165 0.30 15.79 17.16
CA THR A 165 0.11 15.04 15.92
C THR A 165 0.62 13.61 16.10
N TRP A 166 -0.25 12.64 15.89
CA TRP A 166 0.06 11.21 15.91
C TRP A 166 0.17 10.67 14.49
N LYS A 167 1.10 9.74 14.29
CA LYS A 167 1.27 8.98 13.06
C LYS A 167 0.40 7.73 13.07
N TYR A 168 0.22 7.12 11.91
CA TYR A 168 -0.41 5.81 11.73
C TYR A 168 -1.85 5.74 12.26
N TYR A 169 -2.61 6.81 12.04
CA TYR A 169 -4.02 6.85 12.37
C TYR A 169 -4.84 6.12 11.30
N PRO A 170 -5.83 5.31 11.70
CA PRO A 170 -6.65 4.58 10.74
C PRO A 170 -7.51 5.54 9.91
N GLY A 171 -7.37 5.47 8.57
CA GLY A 171 -8.27 6.03 7.56
C GLY A 171 -9.62 5.30 7.39
N PRO A 172 -10.15 5.12 6.17
CA PRO A 172 -11.49 4.57 5.90
C PRO A 172 -11.54 3.02 5.85
N HIS A 173 -12.68 2.43 5.46
CA HIS A 173 -13.02 1.00 5.36
C HIS A 173 -11.90 -0.08 5.41
N ARG A 174 -12.12 -1.16 6.19
CA ARG A 174 -11.32 -2.40 6.24
C ARG A 174 -12.22 -3.62 6.16
N ASP A 175 -11.65 -4.75 5.75
CA ASP A 175 -12.27 -6.06 5.90
C ASP A 175 -11.84 -6.73 7.21
N PHE A 176 -12.19 -6.09 8.34
CA PHE A 176 -11.95 -6.68 9.65
C PHE A 176 -12.83 -7.91 9.91
N ILE A 177 -14.01 -7.98 9.29
CA ILE A 177 -14.89 -9.15 9.32
C ILE A 177 -14.12 -10.38 8.80
N GLY A 178 -13.41 -10.23 7.67
CA GLY A 178 -12.58 -11.26 7.08
C GLY A 178 -11.45 -11.75 8.00
N PHE A 179 -11.00 -10.94 8.97
CA PHE A 179 -9.94 -11.32 9.90
C PHE A 179 -10.33 -12.49 10.82
N GLU A 180 -11.62 -12.64 11.15
CA GLU A 180 -12.10 -13.67 12.08
C GLU A 180 -11.68 -15.10 11.66
N ARG A 181 -11.57 -15.35 10.35
CA ARG A 181 -11.16 -16.67 9.83
C ARG A 181 -9.78 -17.11 10.33
N PHE A 182 -8.87 -16.17 10.55
CA PHE A 182 -7.53 -16.46 11.04
C PHE A 182 -7.54 -16.85 12.52
N LEU A 183 -8.33 -16.15 13.34
CA LEU A 183 -8.51 -16.53 14.74
C LEU A 183 -9.18 -17.90 14.87
N ARG A 184 -10.16 -18.21 14.02
CA ARG A 184 -10.82 -19.52 14.00
C ARG A 184 -9.88 -20.64 13.58
N ALA A 185 -9.05 -20.42 12.56
CA ALA A 185 -8.09 -21.41 12.07
C ALA A 185 -7.09 -21.85 13.16
N GLU A 186 -6.81 -20.97 14.12
CA GLU A 186 -5.87 -21.22 15.23
C GLU A 186 -6.57 -21.50 16.56
N ASN A 187 -7.89 -21.70 16.55
CA ASN A 187 -8.71 -21.90 17.76
C ASN A 187 -8.56 -20.78 18.82
N ALA A 188 -8.22 -19.57 18.38
CA ALA A 188 -7.97 -18.42 19.24
C ALA A 188 -9.25 -17.61 19.57
N ILE A 189 -10.42 -18.05 19.10
CA ILE A 189 -11.70 -17.38 19.34
C ILE A 189 -12.80 -18.39 19.68
N THR A 190 -13.57 -18.05 20.70
CA THR A 190 -14.78 -18.81 21.09
C THR A 190 -16.02 -17.98 20.80
N VAL A 191 -17.12 -18.63 20.42
CA VAL A 191 -18.39 -17.99 20.13
C VAL A 191 -19.49 -18.62 20.96
N HIS A 192 -20.21 -17.76 21.68
CA HIS A 192 -21.25 -18.10 22.62
C HIS A 192 -22.52 -17.31 22.32
N ARG A 193 -23.54 -17.44 23.19
CA ARG A 193 -24.78 -16.67 23.11
C ARG A 193 -25.16 -16.07 24.45
N LEU A 194 -25.57 -14.80 24.43
CA LEU A 194 -26.20 -14.11 25.55
C LEU A 194 -27.55 -13.55 25.09
N GLY A 195 -28.64 -14.20 25.49
CA GLY A 195 -29.96 -13.94 24.91
C GLY A 195 -29.95 -14.16 23.40
N ASN A 196 -30.26 -13.11 22.64
CA ASN A 196 -30.23 -13.15 21.18
C ASN A 196 -28.86 -12.81 20.56
N ALA A 197 -27.94 -12.27 21.36
CA ALA A 197 -26.64 -11.81 20.88
C ALA A 197 -25.66 -12.98 20.76
N GLN A 198 -24.91 -13.02 19.65
CA GLN A 198 -23.66 -13.79 19.61
C GLN A 198 -22.60 -13.05 20.42
N VAL A 199 -21.81 -13.78 21.19
CA VAL A 199 -20.71 -13.25 22.00
C VAL A 199 -19.42 -13.89 21.55
N ARG A 200 -18.44 -13.09 21.15
CA ARG A 200 -17.10 -13.58 20.81
C ARG A 200 -16.15 -13.24 21.94
N LEU A 201 -15.40 -14.23 22.41
CA LEU A 201 -14.36 -14.07 23.43
C LEU A 201 -13.03 -14.61 22.90
N PHE A 202 -11.99 -13.81 23.02
CA PHE A 202 -10.62 -14.16 22.63
C PHE A 202 -9.61 -13.32 23.40
N LYS A 203 -8.40 -13.86 23.56
CA LYS A 203 -7.30 -13.13 24.20
C LYS A 203 -6.77 -12.06 23.27
N ALA A 204 -6.54 -10.86 23.79
CA ALA A 204 -5.89 -9.78 23.05
C ALA A 204 -4.51 -10.22 22.56
N LYS A 205 -3.75 -10.92 23.39
CA LYS A 205 -2.43 -11.47 23.04
C LYS A 205 -2.43 -12.36 21.79
N ASP A 206 -3.45 -13.21 21.64
CA ASP A 206 -3.57 -14.08 20.47
C ASP A 206 -3.87 -13.26 19.21
N LEU A 207 -4.76 -12.26 19.31
CA LEU A 207 -5.04 -11.32 18.23
C LEU A 207 -3.76 -10.62 17.75
N PHE A 208 -2.94 -10.09 18.67
CA PHE A 208 -1.67 -9.44 18.32
C PHE A 208 -0.67 -10.42 17.72
N THR A 209 -0.54 -11.62 18.29
CA THR A 209 0.41 -12.64 17.82
C THR A 209 0.09 -13.07 16.39
N ILE A 210 -1.16 -13.41 16.12
CA ILE A 210 -1.65 -13.84 14.80
C ILE A 210 -1.61 -12.68 13.82
N GLY A 211 -2.15 -11.53 14.23
CA GLY A 211 -2.28 -10.34 13.39
C GLY A 211 -0.94 -9.75 12.94
N LEU A 212 0.01 -9.57 13.86
CA LEU A 212 1.35 -9.06 13.52
C LEU A 212 2.12 -10.03 12.62
N ARG A 213 1.95 -11.34 12.81
CA ARG A 213 2.56 -12.34 11.92
C ARG A 213 1.98 -12.22 10.50
N LEU A 214 0.66 -12.13 10.36
CA LEU A 214 -0.01 -12.00 9.07
C LEU A 214 0.37 -10.69 8.37
N GLY A 215 0.31 -9.57 9.08
CA GLY A 215 0.58 -8.26 8.48
C GLY A 215 2.04 -8.06 8.05
N ARG A 216 3.01 -8.71 8.72
CA ARG A 216 4.41 -8.76 8.26
C ARG A 216 4.57 -9.52 6.95
N GLN A 217 3.75 -10.53 6.70
CA GLN A 217 3.79 -11.32 5.46
C GLN A 217 2.97 -10.67 4.34
N ASN A 218 1.87 -10.02 4.69
CA ASN A 218 0.97 -9.36 3.77
C ASN A 218 0.45 -8.06 4.38
N PRO A 219 1.03 -6.89 4.03
CA PRO A 219 0.57 -5.59 4.50
C PRO A 219 -0.89 -5.26 4.16
N ALA A 220 -1.49 -5.98 3.20
CA ALA A 220 -2.90 -5.84 2.82
C ALA A 220 -3.85 -6.82 3.56
N PHE A 221 -3.40 -7.49 4.63
CA PHE A 221 -4.17 -8.54 5.34
C PHE A 221 -5.57 -8.10 5.82
N ALA A 222 -5.79 -6.80 6.04
CA ALA A 222 -7.05 -6.22 6.49
C ALA A 222 -7.85 -5.51 5.39
N LEU A 223 -7.43 -5.63 4.13
CA LEU A 223 -8.06 -4.96 2.99
C LEU A 223 -8.95 -5.96 2.22
N CYS A 224 -10.13 -5.50 1.76
CA CYS A 224 -10.97 -6.34 0.91
C CYS A 224 -10.36 -6.49 -0.50
N ASP A 225 -10.74 -7.56 -1.20
CA ASP A 225 -10.33 -7.81 -2.60
C ASP A 225 -11.33 -7.23 -3.62
N ASN A 226 -12.36 -6.50 -3.17
CA ASN A 226 -13.35 -5.90 -4.06
C ASN A 226 -12.70 -4.81 -4.94
N PRO A 227 -12.60 -4.98 -6.27
CA PRO A 227 -11.97 -4.01 -7.15
C PRO A 227 -12.75 -2.67 -7.23
N ALA A 228 -14.01 -2.65 -6.81
CA ALA A 228 -14.83 -1.44 -6.73
C ALA A 228 -14.71 -0.70 -5.38
N CYS A 229 -13.95 -1.22 -4.41
CA CYS A 229 -13.73 -0.54 -3.14
C CYS A 229 -12.63 0.52 -3.26
N GLU A 230 -13.02 1.77 -3.53
CA GLU A 230 -12.08 2.89 -3.73
C GLU A 230 -11.08 3.04 -2.56
N ALA A 231 -11.54 2.87 -1.32
CA ALA A 231 -10.69 2.92 -0.14
C ALA A 231 -9.59 1.86 -0.15
N CYS A 232 -9.94 0.59 -0.33
CA CYS A 232 -8.98 -0.50 -0.34
C CYS A 232 -8.06 -0.48 -1.57
N VAL A 233 -8.54 0.01 -2.72
CA VAL A 233 -7.70 0.24 -3.91
C VAL A 233 -6.62 1.28 -3.61
N LYS A 234 -6.99 2.44 -3.03
CA LYS A 234 -6.02 3.47 -2.64
C LYS A 234 -5.04 2.98 -1.58
N GLN A 235 -5.51 2.21 -0.60
CA GLN A 235 -4.65 1.64 0.45
C GLN A 235 -3.66 0.62 -0.12
N ARG A 236 -4.07 -0.26 -1.04
CA ARG A 236 -3.16 -1.18 -1.75
C ARG A 236 -2.14 -0.43 -2.59
N ALA A 237 -2.56 0.61 -3.28
CA ALA A 237 -1.63 1.45 -4.05
C ALA A 237 -0.56 2.11 -3.16
N ALA A 238 -0.91 2.53 -1.94
CA ALA A 238 0.06 3.06 -0.99
C ALA A 238 1.07 1.98 -0.54
N ILE A 239 0.63 0.73 -0.36
CA ILE A 239 1.54 -0.41 -0.10
C ILE A 239 2.50 -0.62 -1.26
N SER A 240 1.98 -0.68 -2.50
CA SER A 240 2.81 -0.85 -3.69
C SER A 240 3.82 0.29 -3.85
N ARG A 241 3.38 1.55 -3.66
CA ARG A 241 4.24 2.73 -3.74
C ARG A 241 5.37 2.67 -2.70
N ASP A 242 5.04 2.40 -1.44
CA ASP A 242 6.04 2.30 -0.37
C ASP A 242 7.09 1.23 -0.69
N ARG A 243 6.63 0.06 -1.16
CA ARG A 243 7.55 -1.02 -1.57
C ARG A 243 8.48 -0.60 -2.71
N PHE A 244 7.97 0.09 -3.73
CA PHE A 244 8.80 0.57 -4.84
C PHE A 244 9.78 1.67 -4.41
N GLN A 245 9.42 2.52 -3.44
CA GLN A 245 10.30 3.55 -2.89
C GLN A 245 11.49 2.97 -2.10
N GLN A 246 11.39 1.73 -1.62
CA GLN A 246 12.49 1.02 -0.98
C GLN A 246 13.51 0.45 -1.99
N GLU A 247 13.21 0.48 -3.29
CA GLU A 247 14.13 0.04 -4.34
C GLU A 247 14.99 1.21 -4.84
N ALA A 248 16.21 0.90 -5.32
CA ALA A 248 17.12 1.93 -5.84
C ALA A 248 16.66 2.50 -7.20
N PHE A 249 15.93 1.71 -7.99
CA PHE A 249 15.42 2.09 -9.31
C PHE A 249 14.16 2.94 -9.18
N ARG A 250 13.84 3.66 -10.24
CA ARG A 250 12.58 4.40 -10.39
C ARG A 250 11.62 3.61 -11.27
N ILE A 251 10.33 3.70 -11.00
CA ILE A 251 9.30 3.04 -11.79
C ILE A 251 8.49 4.05 -12.60
N ALA A 252 8.21 3.73 -13.86
CA ALA A 252 7.25 4.43 -14.70
C ALA A 252 6.39 3.41 -15.43
N ALA A 253 5.30 3.86 -16.04
CA ALA A 253 4.51 3.04 -16.96
C ALA A 253 4.36 3.72 -18.32
N SER A 254 4.32 2.93 -19.40
CA SER A 254 3.89 3.41 -20.71
C SER A 254 2.48 4.02 -20.62
N ALA A 255 2.28 5.19 -21.20
CA ALA A 255 0.97 5.84 -21.28
C ALA A 255 -0.05 4.93 -21.99
N ARG A 256 0.37 4.20 -23.04
CA ARG A 256 -0.45 3.19 -23.72
C ARG A 256 -0.95 2.09 -22.78
N LEU A 257 -0.13 1.66 -21.81
CA LEU A 257 -0.54 0.67 -20.80
C LEU A 257 -1.42 1.31 -19.71
N ALA A 258 -1.11 2.55 -19.34
CA ALA A 258 -1.80 3.25 -18.26
C ALA A 258 -3.23 3.68 -18.64
N GLY A 259 -3.52 3.97 -19.91
CA GLY A 259 -4.88 4.32 -20.34
C GLY A 259 -4.93 5.05 -21.67
N LYS A 260 -6.15 5.44 -22.09
CA LYS A 260 -6.35 6.13 -23.38
C LYS A 260 -6.35 7.65 -23.24
N TYR A 261 -6.84 8.17 -22.11
CA TYR A 261 -6.97 9.60 -21.81
C TYR A 261 -6.26 9.95 -20.51
N ILE A 262 -5.89 11.22 -20.32
CA ILE A 262 -5.11 11.65 -19.15
C ILE A 262 -5.81 11.35 -17.81
N PRO A 263 -7.12 11.61 -17.62
CA PRO A 263 -7.81 11.24 -16.37
C PRO A 263 -7.74 9.74 -16.06
N GLU A 264 -7.97 8.90 -17.07
CA GLU A 264 -7.88 7.43 -16.95
C GLU A 264 -6.45 6.97 -16.61
N ILE A 265 -5.45 7.56 -17.26
CA ILE A 265 -4.03 7.31 -16.99
C ILE A 265 -3.70 7.65 -15.53
N ILE A 266 -4.15 8.82 -15.04
CA ILE A 266 -3.94 9.27 -13.66
C ILE A 266 -4.58 8.27 -12.68
N ASP A 267 -5.82 7.88 -12.90
CA ASP A 267 -6.54 6.97 -12.00
C ASP A 267 -5.88 5.59 -11.95
N ASN A 268 -5.49 5.03 -13.10
CA ASN A 268 -4.83 3.74 -13.19
C ASN A 268 -3.41 3.75 -12.59
N LEU A 269 -2.64 4.81 -12.80
CA LEU A 269 -1.32 4.99 -12.17
C LEU A 269 -1.44 5.07 -10.65
N LYS A 270 -2.39 5.88 -10.15
CA LYS A 270 -2.68 6.01 -8.72
C LYS A 270 -3.17 4.72 -8.11
N ALA A 271 -3.98 3.92 -8.82
CA ALA A 271 -4.44 2.62 -8.35
C ALA A 271 -3.34 1.54 -8.35
N ALA A 272 -2.33 1.68 -9.22
CA ALA A 272 -1.18 0.78 -9.30
C ALA A 272 -0.01 1.17 -8.38
N GLY A 273 -0.06 2.35 -7.74
CA GLY A 273 1.04 2.87 -6.91
C GLY A 273 2.25 3.31 -7.73
N VAL A 274 2.06 3.75 -8.97
CA VAL A 274 3.11 4.23 -9.88
C VAL A 274 2.96 5.73 -10.06
N ASP A 275 4.00 6.50 -9.72
CA ASP A 275 3.94 7.97 -9.71
C ASP A 275 4.60 8.62 -10.95
N ALA A 276 4.93 7.83 -11.99
CA ALA A 276 5.50 8.34 -13.23
C ALA A 276 4.97 7.64 -14.48
N VAL A 277 4.92 8.39 -15.58
CA VAL A 277 4.46 7.92 -16.89
C VAL A 277 5.45 8.26 -17.99
N GLU A 278 5.66 7.30 -18.89
CA GLU A 278 6.40 7.46 -20.13
C GLU A 278 5.39 7.76 -21.26
N LEU A 279 5.50 8.93 -21.88
CA LEU A 279 4.58 9.35 -22.93
C LEU A 279 4.96 8.74 -24.27
N ASP A 280 4.26 7.68 -24.66
CA ASP A 280 4.41 7.02 -25.96
C ASP A 280 3.20 7.29 -26.87
N TYR A 281 1.99 6.95 -26.43
CA TYR A 281 0.74 7.17 -27.12
C TYR A 281 -0.30 7.80 -26.20
N LEU A 282 -1.06 8.74 -26.75
CA LEU A 282 -2.24 9.31 -26.11
C LEU A 282 -3.39 9.29 -27.12
N GLN A 283 -4.56 8.79 -26.72
CA GLN A 283 -5.72 8.65 -27.60
C GLN A 283 -5.42 7.89 -28.91
N GLY A 284 -4.52 6.90 -28.87
CA GLY A 284 -4.11 6.11 -30.02
C GLY A 284 -3.16 6.82 -30.99
N LYS A 285 -2.71 8.05 -30.69
CA LYS A 285 -1.74 8.79 -31.50
C LYS A 285 -0.40 8.85 -30.77
N ALA A 286 0.69 8.73 -31.51
CA ALA A 286 2.03 8.89 -30.94
C ALA A 286 2.18 10.32 -30.37
N CYS A 287 2.61 10.45 -29.12
CA CYS A 287 2.77 11.74 -28.46
C CYS A 287 3.72 12.67 -29.22
N ALA A 288 4.75 12.11 -29.86
CA ALA A 288 5.69 12.81 -30.72
C ALA A 288 5.06 13.45 -31.99
N ARG A 289 3.81 13.10 -32.35
CA ARG A 289 3.08 13.69 -33.49
C ARG A 289 2.00 14.68 -33.04
N MET A 290 1.91 14.98 -31.76
CA MET A 290 0.97 15.96 -31.22
C MET A 290 1.49 17.38 -31.42
N SER A 291 0.60 18.37 -31.33
CA SER A 291 1.03 19.77 -31.26
C SER A 291 1.64 20.07 -29.89
N ALA A 292 2.49 21.10 -29.82
CA ALA A 292 3.12 21.51 -28.57
C ALA A 292 2.08 21.87 -27.52
N GLU A 293 1.04 22.59 -27.89
CA GLU A 293 -0.02 23.01 -26.96
C GLU A 293 -0.71 21.80 -26.30
N ARG A 294 -1.00 20.77 -27.09
CA ARG A 294 -1.68 19.56 -26.57
C ARG A 294 -0.76 18.72 -25.69
N LEU A 295 0.52 18.59 -26.05
CA LEU A 295 1.48 17.83 -25.25
C LEU A 295 1.77 18.56 -23.94
N THR A 296 2.00 19.87 -23.97
CA THR A 296 2.19 20.70 -22.77
C THR A 296 0.98 20.62 -21.84
N ALA A 297 -0.25 20.70 -22.37
CA ALA A 297 -1.45 20.56 -21.55
C ALA A 297 -1.54 19.19 -20.87
N ALA A 298 -1.21 18.11 -21.59
CA ALA A 298 -1.17 16.77 -21.02
C ALA A 298 -0.13 16.63 -19.90
N VAL A 299 1.08 17.17 -20.09
CA VAL A 299 2.14 17.17 -19.06
C VAL A 299 1.71 17.97 -17.82
N GLN A 300 1.07 19.12 -18.01
CA GLN A 300 0.57 19.94 -16.90
C GLN A 300 -0.52 19.24 -16.10
N GLU A 301 -1.47 18.59 -16.76
CA GLU A 301 -2.55 17.84 -16.10
C GLU A 301 -1.99 16.68 -15.26
N LEU A 302 -1.00 15.94 -15.79
CA LEU A 302 -0.28 14.90 -15.06
C LEU A 302 0.46 15.47 -13.84
N ALA A 303 1.17 16.58 -14.00
CA ALA A 303 1.91 17.23 -12.92
C ALA A 303 0.99 17.72 -11.79
N VAL A 304 -0.16 18.31 -12.11
CA VAL A 304 -1.19 18.71 -11.12
C VAL A 304 -1.70 17.50 -10.33
N ALA A 305 -1.77 16.33 -10.97
CA ALA A 305 -2.16 15.09 -10.33
C ALA A 305 -1.04 14.40 -9.52
N GLY A 306 0.18 14.97 -9.50
CA GLY A 306 1.36 14.42 -8.83
C GLY A 306 2.07 13.32 -9.61
N ILE A 307 1.81 13.20 -10.92
CA ILE A 307 2.43 12.19 -11.80
C ILE A 307 3.57 12.84 -12.59
N ALA A 308 4.78 12.30 -12.43
CA ALA A 308 5.94 12.75 -13.20
C ALA A 308 5.93 12.19 -14.63
N VAL A 309 6.39 12.96 -15.61
CA VAL A 309 6.67 12.44 -16.95
C VAL A 309 8.11 11.97 -17.00
N SER A 310 8.33 10.67 -17.17
CA SER A 310 9.67 10.06 -17.14
C SER A 310 10.43 10.19 -18.46
N ALA A 311 9.73 10.25 -19.59
CA ALA A 311 10.26 10.52 -20.92
C ALA A 311 9.16 10.68 -21.97
N LEU A 312 9.53 11.26 -23.11
CA LEU A 312 8.81 11.13 -24.38
C LEU A 312 9.44 9.99 -25.20
N ARG A 313 8.67 8.94 -25.53
CA ARG A 313 9.16 7.82 -26.36
C ARG A 313 8.78 7.99 -27.83
N LEU A 314 9.79 7.88 -28.69
CA LEU A 314 9.63 7.84 -30.15
C LEU A 314 9.45 6.40 -30.62
N GLN A 315 8.56 6.22 -31.60
CA GLN A 315 8.24 4.90 -32.17
C GLN A 315 9.10 4.57 -33.39
N HIS A 316 9.58 5.62 -34.05
CA HIS A 316 10.40 5.55 -35.25
C HIS A 316 11.39 6.72 -35.18
N ILE A 317 12.48 6.64 -35.94
CA ILE A 317 13.36 7.78 -36.14
C ILE A 317 12.58 8.85 -36.90
N PRO A 318 12.59 10.12 -36.47
CA PRO A 318 12.03 11.19 -37.29
C PRO A 318 12.91 11.47 -38.52
N GLU A 319 12.30 11.98 -39.59
CA GLU A 319 13.07 12.55 -40.72
C GLU A 319 13.89 13.78 -40.28
N ALA A 320 13.38 14.55 -39.32
CA ALA A 320 14.08 15.68 -38.71
C ALA A 320 13.95 15.63 -37.17
N THR A 321 15.08 15.61 -36.48
CA THR A 321 15.11 15.52 -35.01
C THR A 321 14.82 16.85 -34.32
N GLU A 322 15.18 17.98 -34.93
CA GLU A 322 15.02 19.32 -34.34
C GLU A 322 13.59 19.66 -33.92
N PRO A 323 12.56 19.45 -34.76
CA PRO A 323 11.18 19.75 -34.37
C PRO A 323 10.71 18.92 -33.17
N LEU A 324 11.15 17.65 -33.07
CA LEU A 324 10.79 16.79 -31.95
C LEU A 324 11.45 17.21 -30.64
N LEU A 325 12.71 17.63 -30.68
CA LEU A 325 13.41 18.14 -29.50
C LEU A 325 12.79 19.47 -29.04
N LYS A 326 12.44 20.37 -29.97
CA LYS A 326 11.70 21.59 -29.64
C LYS A 326 10.33 21.30 -29.03
N LEU A 327 9.63 20.28 -29.55
CA LEU A 327 8.36 19.81 -28.98
C LEU A 327 8.53 19.33 -27.53
N ALA A 328 9.56 18.51 -27.26
CA ALA A 328 9.85 18.03 -25.91
C ALA A 328 10.17 19.18 -24.94
N VAL A 329 11.03 20.11 -25.34
CA VAL A 329 11.36 21.32 -24.55
C VAL A 329 10.12 22.16 -24.28
N ALA A 330 9.28 22.41 -25.29
CA ALA A 330 8.04 23.18 -25.14
C ALA A 330 7.03 22.52 -24.18
N ALA A 331 7.05 21.18 -24.10
CA ALA A 331 6.24 20.41 -23.17
C ALA A 331 6.88 20.26 -21.78
N GLY A 332 8.10 20.76 -21.57
CA GLY A 332 8.84 20.60 -20.31
C GLY A 332 9.36 19.17 -20.09
N ILE A 333 9.57 18.40 -21.15
CA ILE A 333 10.08 17.03 -21.10
C ILE A 333 11.59 17.07 -21.41
N ASP A 334 12.40 16.69 -20.44
CA ASP A 334 13.88 16.74 -20.53
C ASP A 334 14.51 15.43 -21.02
N ARG A 335 13.72 14.35 -21.14
CA ARG A 335 14.20 13.02 -21.51
C ARG A 335 13.43 12.45 -22.69
N VAL A 336 14.16 12.04 -23.73
CA VAL A 336 13.58 11.47 -24.95
C VAL A 336 14.19 10.11 -25.22
N ILE A 337 13.34 9.09 -25.37
CA ILE A 337 13.75 7.73 -25.74
C ILE A 337 13.53 7.56 -27.24
N MET A 338 14.58 7.21 -27.98
CA MET A 338 14.50 6.97 -29.42
C MET A 338 15.06 5.61 -29.83
N PRO A 339 14.58 5.00 -30.92
CA PRO A 339 15.20 3.80 -31.48
C PRO A 339 16.68 4.01 -31.81
N LEU A 340 17.52 3.04 -31.47
CA LEU A 340 18.95 3.06 -31.75
C LEU A 340 19.26 2.75 -33.21
N TYR A 341 19.76 3.74 -33.94
CA TYR A 341 20.28 3.58 -35.30
C TYR A 341 21.64 4.27 -35.46
N PRO A 342 22.49 3.80 -36.38
CA PRO A 342 23.79 4.43 -36.64
C PRO A 342 23.71 5.91 -37.05
N SER A 343 22.62 6.31 -37.71
CA SER A 343 22.41 7.67 -38.22
C SER A 343 22.02 8.70 -37.15
N CYS A 344 21.96 8.32 -35.87
CA CYS A 344 21.50 9.20 -34.79
C CYS A 344 22.58 10.13 -34.21
N ALA A 345 23.79 10.19 -34.79
CA ALA A 345 24.88 11.03 -34.25
C ALA A 345 24.49 12.53 -34.19
N ASP A 346 23.85 13.05 -35.22
CA ASP A 346 23.41 14.46 -35.27
C ASP A 346 22.34 14.77 -34.22
N ALA A 347 21.50 13.78 -33.89
CA ALA A 347 20.49 13.91 -32.83
C ALA A 347 21.13 14.12 -31.46
N VAL A 348 22.27 13.48 -31.17
CA VAL A 348 23.00 13.62 -29.90
C VAL A 348 23.48 15.05 -29.72
N ALA A 349 24.16 15.61 -30.72
CA ALA A 349 24.67 16.98 -30.65
C ALA A 349 23.54 17.99 -30.45
N LEU A 350 22.44 17.83 -31.19
CA LEU A 350 21.30 18.73 -31.11
C LEU A 350 20.56 18.63 -29.76
N ALA A 351 20.41 17.43 -29.22
CA ALA A 351 19.79 17.25 -27.91
C ALA A 351 20.61 17.88 -26.79
N GLN A 352 21.94 17.74 -26.83
CA GLN A 352 22.84 18.41 -25.88
C GLN A 352 22.68 19.93 -25.91
N GLN A 353 22.56 20.53 -27.10
CA GLN A 353 22.32 21.98 -27.25
C GLN A 353 20.98 22.43 -26.66
N ASN A 354 19.98 21.56 -26.65
CA ASN A 354 18.64 21.85 -26.13
C ASN A 354 18.43 21.37 -24.67
N GLY A 355 19.48 20.87 -24.01
CA GLY A 355 19.39 20.35 -22.64
C GLY A 355 18.55 19.08 -22.51
N ILE A 356 18.35 18.33 -23.60
CA ILE A 356 17.61 17.07 -23.61
C ILE A 356 18.55 15.90 -23.38
N ARG A 357 18.19 15.02 -22.46
CA ARG A 357 18.78 13.71 -22.26
C ARG A 357 18.20 12.71 -23.27
N LEU A 358 18.99 12.36 -24.28
CA LEU A 358 18.65 11.25 -25.17
C LEU A 358 18.98 9.91 -24.53
N VAL A 359 18.06 8.96 -24.74
CA VAL A 359 18.21 7.56 -24.40
C VAL A 359 17.86 6.73 -25.62
N PHE A 360 18.64 5.70 -25.90
CA PHE A 360 18.52 4.89 -27.10
C PHE A 360 18.01 3.49 -26.79
N ALA A 361 16.89 3.10 -27.39
CA ALA A 361 16.29 1.78 -27.23
C ALA A 361 16.70 0.84 -28.37
N ASN A 362 17.08 -0.40 -28.06
CA ASN A 362 17.21 -1.42 -29.11
C ASN A 362 15.84 -1.74 -29.72
N HIS A 363 15.80 -2.02 -31.03
CA HIS A 363 14.54 -2.09 -31.78
C HIS A 363 14.44 -3.31 -32.71
N GLY A 364 15.28 -4.34 -32.51
CA GLY A 364 15.30 -5.55 -33.35
C GLY A 364 16.66 -5.91 -33.93
N GLN A 365 17.72 -5.14 -33.64
CA GLN A 365 19.09 -5.53 -33.96
C GLN A 365 19.67 -6.50 -32.92
N THR A 366 20.66 -7.30 -33.33
CA THR A 366 21.47 -8.16 -32.43
C THR A 366 22.20 -7.35 -31.36
N SER A 367 22.56 -7.98 -30.23
CA SER A 367 23.25 -7.31 -29.12
C SER A 367 24.60 -6.74 -29.53
N LEU A 368 25.32 -7.43 -30.43
CA LEU A 368 26.59 -6.96 -30.98
C LEU A 368 26.42 -5.70 -31.82
N LEU A 369 25.41 -5.67 -32.69
CA LEU A 369 25.11 -4.49 -33.50
C LEU A 369 24.63 -3.33 -32.62
N ALA A 370 23.74 -3.58 -31.66
CA ALA A 370 23.30 -2.56 -30.71
C ALA A 370 24.49 -1.97 -29.91
N ALA A 371 25.40 -2.81 -29.42
CA ALA A 371 26.57 -2.34 -28.68
C ALA A 371 27.53 -1.52 -29.57
N ARG A 372 27.78 -1.97 -30.80
CA ARG A 372 28.59 -1.24 -31.79
C ARG A 372 27.98 0.11 -32.11
N ASP A 373 26.70 0.13 -32.45
CA ASP A 373 25.99 1.34 -32.89
C ASP A 373 25.88 2.35 -31.74
N PHE A 374 25.59 1.88 -30.52
CA PHE A 374 25.59 2.74 -29.33
C PHE A 374 26.97 3.33 -29.04
N ALA A 375 28.04 2.53 -29.14
CA ALA A 375 29.41 3.01 -28.94
C ALA A 375 29.80 4.07 -29.98
N ALA A 376 29.31 3.96 -31.22
CA ALA A 376 29.58 4.91 -32.29
C ALA A 376 28.96 6.30 -32.05
N LEU A 377 27.91 6.40 -31.21
CA LEU A 377 27.29 7.69 -30.84
C LEU A 377 28.15 8.53 -29.89
N ASN A 378 29.19 7.94 -29.27
CA ASN A 378 30.17 8.59 -28.40
C ASN A 378 29.56 9.53 -27.34
N MET A 379 28.50 9.05 -26.65
CA MET A 379 27.69 9.85 -25.75
C MET A 379 28.36 10.13 -24.39
N THR A 380 28.11 11.33 -23.86
CA THR A 380 28.37 11.69 -22.46
C THR A 380 27.10 12.26 -21.83
N PRO A 381 26.61 11.73 -20.69
CA PRO A 381 27.12 10.53 -20.01
C PRO A 381 26.92 9.26 -20.85
N THR A 382 27.73 8.23 -20.59
CA THR A 382 27.66 6.94 -21.32
C THR A 382 26.46 6.08 -20.93
N ARG A 383 25.76 6.43 -19.84
CA ARG A 383 24.52 5.79 -19.39
C ARG A 383 23.31 6.43 -20.06
N SER A 384 23.03 6.00 -21.29
CA SER A 384 21.93 6.48 -22.14
C SER A 384 21.31 5.35 -22.98
N PHE A 385 21.33 4.12 -22.47
CA PHE A 385 20.74 2.96 -23.16
C PHE A 385 19.44 2.50 -22.49
N CYS A 386 18.38 2.33 -23.27
CA CYS A 386 17.12 1.70 -22.87
C CYS A 386 17.12 0.25 -23.35
N PHE A 387 17.21 -0.67 -22.41
CA PHE A 387 17.25 -2.09 -22.71
C PHE A 387 15.83 -2.64 -22.85
N SER A 388 15.50 -3.17 -24.02
CA SER A 388 14.27 -3.92 -24.29
C SER A 388 14.59 -5.38 -24.58
N ALA A 389 14.26 -6.27 -23.65
CA ALA A 389 14.50 -7.71 -23.82
C ALA A 389 13.65 -8.29 -24.95
N THR A 390 12.40 -7.85 -25.07
CA THR A 390 11.49 -8.27 -26.14
C THR A 390 12.02 -7.88 -27.52
N ALA A 391 12.73 -6.77 -27.66
CA ALA A 391 13.36 -6.40 -28.93
C ALA A 391 14.55 -7.31 -29.33
N PHE A 392 15.24 -7.96 -28.39
CA PHE A 392 16.24 -8.99 -28.72
C PHE A 392 15.62 -10.35 -29.06
N VAL A 393 14.48 -10.68 -28.43
CA VAL A 393 13.68 -11.85 -28.85
C VAL A 393 13.28 -11.73 -30.34
N LYS A 394 12.87 -10.52 -30.79
CA LYS A 394 12.61 -10.24 -32.22
C LYS A 394 13.84 -10.39 -33.12
N ALA A 395 15.03 -10.17 -32.57
CA ALA A 395 16.28 -10.36 -33.29
C ALA A 395 16.71 -11.85 -33.37
N GLY A 396 15.93 -12.77 -32.79
CA GLY A 396 16.23 -14.19 -32.74
C GLY A 396 17.33 -14.57 -31.75
N GLU A 397 17.64 -13.72 -30.77
CA GLU A 397 18.68 -14.00 -29.78
C GLU A 397 18.13 -14.77 -28.56
N MET A 398 18.63 -16.01 -28.36
CA MET A 398 18.44 -16.85 -27.17
C MET A 398 19.15 -16.27 -25.93
N PRO A 399 18.65 -16.54 -24.72
CA PRO A 399 18.06 -15.48 -23.91
C PRO A 399 19.05 -14.52 -23.26
N PHE A 400 18.50 -13.33 -23.00
CA PHE A 400 19.08 -12.06 -22.57
C PHE A 400 20.43 -12.08 -21.87
N LEU A 401 20.71 -12.99 -20.94
CA LEU A 401 21.99 -13.02 -20.21
C LEU A 401 23.18 -12.96 -21.15
N GLN A 402 23.09 -13.66 -22.27
CA GLN A 402 24.12 -13.63 -23.30
C GLN A 402 24.16 -12.25 -23.99
N SER A 403 23.05 -11.74 -24.52
CA SER A 403 22.96 -10.42 -25.17
C SER A 403 23.43 -9.28 -24.27
N TYR A 404 23.04 -9.31 -22.99
CA TYR A 404 23.41 -8.35 -21.97
C TYR A 404 24.90 -8.34 -21.68
N ARG A 405 25.48 -9.53 -21.52
CA ARG A 405 26.92 -9.72 -21.25
C ARG A 405 27.75 -9.39 -22.48
N ILE A 406 27.35 -9.85 -23.66
CA ILE A 406 28.04 -9.60 -24.93
C ILE A 406 28.08 -8.10 -25.22
N GLY A 407 26.94 -7.42 -25.12
CA GLY A 407 26.87 -5.97 -25.35
C GLY A 407 27.43 -5.13 -24.20
N ARG A 408 27.78 -5.75 -23.06
CA ARG A 408 28.26 -5.09 -21.84
C ARG A 408 27.32 -3.96 -21.36
N PHE A 409 26.01 -4.16 -21.54
CA PHE A 409 25.00 -3.10 -21.33
C PHE A 409 24.85 -2.67 -19.87
N ILE A 410 25.34 -3.44 -18.89
CA ILE A 410 25.39 -3.02 -17.48
C ILE A 410 26.09 -1.66 -17.28
N LYS A 411 27.03 -1.30 -18.16
CA LYS A 411 27.77 -0.03 -18.07
C LYS A 411 26.99 1.16 -18.63
N THR A 412 26.05 0.91 -19.54
CA THR A 412 25.39 1.93 -20.36
C THR A 412 23.89 2.01 -20.12
N ILE A 413 23.31 1.01 -19.47
CA ILE A 413 21.87 0.96 -19.19
C ILE A 413 21.46 2.11 -18.28
N GLU A 414 20.40 2.78 -18.69
CA GLU A 414 19.69 3.83 -17.95
C GLU A 414 18.23 3.45 -17.73
N GLN A 415 17.67 2.61 -18.60
CA GLN A 415 16.31 2.11 -18.47
C GLN A 415 16.23 0.65 -18.86
N LEU A 416 15.39 -0.10 -18.16
CA LEU A 416 14.90 -1.42 -18.56
C LEU A 416 13.41 -1.30 -18.89
N ASP A 417 13.03 -1.71 -20.09
CA ASP A 417 11.63 -1.89 -20.47
C ASP A 417 11.12 -3.21 -19.86
N ILE A 418 10.13 -3.10 -18.98
CA ILE A 418 9.53 -4.22 -18.25
C ILE A 418 8.38 -4.79 -19.08
N ALA A 419 8.71 -5.81 -19.88
CA ALA A 419 7.78 -6.55 -20.71
C ALA A 419 8.33 -7.96 -20.97
N ASP A 420 7.45 -8.88 -21.37
CA ASP A 420 7.80 -10.26 -21.68
C ASP A 420 7.07 -10.73 -22.93
N MET A 421 7.64 -11.71 -23.63
CA MET A 421 7.19 -12.15 -24.95
C MET A 421 7.73 -13.54 -25.30
N THR A 422 6.97 -14.34 -26.04
CA THR A 422 7.43 -15.63 -26.56
C THR A 422 8.39 -15.48 -27.75
N TRP A 423 9.08 -16.56 -28.12
CA TRP A 423 9.85 -16.64 -29.38
C TRP A 423 9.03 -16.39 -30.65
N THR A 424 7.70 -16.59 -30.59
CA THR A 424 6.78 -16.32 -31.68
C THR A 424 6.27 -14.88 -31.68
N GLU A 425 6.90 -14.00 -30.90
CA GLU A 425 6.56 -12.60 -30.72
C GLU A 425 5.19 -12.33 -30.08
N GLU A 426 4.62 -13.32 -29.38
CA GLU A 426 3.36 -13.14 -28.65
C GLU A 426 3.63 -12.49 -27.28
N PRO A 427 3.03 -11.34 -26.95
CA PRO A 427 3.20 -10.71 -25.65
C PRO A 427 2.65 -11.57 -24.51
N THR A 428 3.36 -11.62 -23.38
CA THR A 428 2.96 -12.40 -22.20
C THR A 428 2.93 -11.55 -20.93
N ARG A 429 2.30 -12.08 -19.87
CA ARG A 429 2.50 -11.58 -18.49
C ARG A 429 3.98 -11.72 -18.11
N LEU A 430 4.44 -10.99 -17.08
CA LEU A 430 5.86 -11.04 -16.72
C LEU A 430 6.25 -12.46 -16.24
N ALA A 431 7.43 -12.91 -16.65
CA ALA A 431 7.96 -14.26 -16.36
C ALA A 431 7.10 -15.40 -16.92
N CYS A 432 6.32 -15.14 -17.97
CA CYS A 432 5.56 -16.15 -18.72
C CYS A 432 6.04 -16.28 -20.18
N GLY A 433 7.04 -15.49 -20.59
CA GLY A 433 7.61 -15.53 -21.93
C GLY A 433 9.07 -15.98 -21.91
N ASN A 434 9.81 -15.55 -22.92
CA ASN A 434 11.20 -15.90 -23.17
C ASN A 434 12.15 -14.71 -22.98
N ALA A 435 11.69 -13.58 -22.42
CA ALA A 435 12.50 -12.39 -22.23
C ALA A 435 13.40 -12.44 -20.97
N GLU A 436 13.27 -13.47 -20.11
CA GLU A 436 14.02 -13.62 -18.84
C GLU A 436 13.96 -12.35 -17.95
N ILE A 437 12.79 -11.73 -17.89
CA ILE A 437 12.62 -10.43 -17.21
C ILE A 437 12.93 -10.51 -15.71
N LYS A 438 12.74 -11.68 -15.09
CA LYS A 438 13.02 -11.92 -13.66
C LYS A 438 14.53 -11.81 -13.37
N GLU A 439 15.34 -12.51 -14.16
CA GLU A 439 16.79 -12.57 -14.06
C GLU A 439 17.41 -11.19 -14.32
N LEU A 440 16.83 -10.47 -15.27
CA LEU A 440 17.13 -9.09 -15.62
C LEU A 440 17.01 -8.12 -14.44
N ILE A 441 15.84 -8.14 -13.80
CA ILE A 441 15.55 -7.33 -12.63
C ILE A 441 16.51 -7.70 -11.50
N SER A 442 16.76 -8.99 -11.27
CA SER A 442 17.68 -9.48 -10.24
C SER A 442 19.10 -8.91 -10.43
N ILE A 443 19.66 -9.02 -11.64
CA ILE A 443 21.00 -8.50 -11.96
C ILE A 443 21.10 -7.00 -11.67
N LEU A 444 20.13 -6.22 -12.15
CA LEU A 444 20.14 -4.77 -11.97
C LEU A 444 20.00 -4.36 -10.51
N ARG A 445 19.15 -5.04 -9.73
CA ARG A 445 19.03 -4.83 -8.29
C ARG A 445 20.34 -5.14 -7.56
N CYS A 446 21.01 -6.26 -7.89
CA CYS A 446 22.34 -6.58 -7.33
C CYS A 446 23.41 -5.53 -7.64
N HIS A 447 23.26 -4.80 -8.76
CA HIS A 447 24.16 -3.71 -9.15
C HIS A 447 23.73 -2.33 -8.62
N ASN A 448 22.74 -2.25 -7.72
CA ASN A 448 22.19 -1.01 -7.19
C ASN A 448 21.77 -0.04 -8.31
N PHE A 449 21.10 -0.57 -9.33
CA PHE A 449 20.65 0.20 -10.48
C PHE A 449 19.65 1.28 -10.06
N SER A 450 19.94 2.54 -10.41
CA SER A 450 19.13 3.71 -10.06
C SER A 450 18.44 4.37 -11.25
N GLY A 451 18.38 3.67 -12.38
CA GLY A 451 17.67 4.11 -13.58
C GLY A 451 16.18 3.78 -13.54
N TRP A 452 15.56 3.70 -14.71
CA TRP A 452 14.12 3.50 -14.85
C TRP A 452 13.74 2.06 -15.17
N PHE A 453 12.70 1.55 -14.53
CA PHE A 453 11.93 0.39 -14.96
C PHE A 453 10.60 0.90 -15.54
N SER A 454 10.37 0.66 -16.83
CA SER A 454 9.17 1.14 -17.54
C SER A 454 8.20 0.00 -17.83
N LEU A 455 7.10 -0.09 -17.07
CA LEU A 455 6.05 -1.09 -17.25
C LEU A 455 5.39 -0.93 -18.62
N GLY A 456 5.47 -1.96 -19.46
CA GLY A 456 4.96 -1.92 -20.83
C GLY A 456 5.74 -0.96 -21.75
N GLY A 457 6.95 -0.54 -21.37
CA GLY A 457 7.80 0.30 -22.22
C GLY A 457 8.11 -0.40 -23.54
N GLY A 458 7.88 0.28 -24.67
CA GLY A 458 8.26 -0.20 -26.01
C GLY A 458 7.58 -1.50 -26.50
N ALA A 459 6.71 -2.12 -25.71
CA ALA A 459 6.07 -3.41 -26.00
C ALA A 459 4.63 -3.45 -25.47
N ARG A 460 3.80 -4.32 -26.04
CA ARG A 460 2.45 -4.54 -25.52
C ARG A 460 2.55 -5.42 -24.26
N PHE A 461 1.78 -5.09 -23.23
CA PHE A 461 1.56 -5.96 -22.08
C PHE A 461 0.13 -6.53 -22.14
N PRO A 462 -0.07 -7.84 -21.96
CA PRO A 462 -1.40 -8.42 -21.88
C PRO A 462 -1.99 -8.23 -20.48
N GLY A 463 -2.97 -7.34 -20.35
CA GLY A 463 -3.65 -7.05 -19.09
C GLY A 463 -3.73 -5.55 -18.82
N THR A 464 -4.04 -5.21 -17.59
CA THR A 464 -4.12 -3.83 -17.11
C THR A 464 -2.75 -3.32 -16.61
N LEU A 465 -2.64 -2.02 -16.31
CA LEU A 465 -1.47 -1.51 -15.59
C LEU A 465 -1.33 -2.15 -14.20
N LYS A 466 -2.45 -2.36 -13.50
CA LYS A 466 -2.45 -3.00 -12.18
C LYS A 466 -1.84 -4.40 -12.24
N ASP A 467 -2.24 -5.17 -13.25
CA ASP A 467 -1.68 -6.49 -13.53
C ASP A 467 -0.15 -6.46 -13.70
N ALA A 468 0.37 -5.49 -14.46
CA ALA A 468 1.81 -5.34 -14.67
C ALA A 468 2.56 -4.96 -13.39
N ALA A 469 1.97 -4.06 -12.59
CA ALA A 469 2.54 -3.65 -11.30
C ALA A 469 2.53 -4.81 -10.28
N ASP A 470 1.43 -5.56 -10.20
CA ASP A 470 1.30 -6.74 -9.33
C ASP A 470 2.30 -7.85 -9.74
N ASP A 471 2.47 -8.10 -11.04
CA ASP A 471 3.47 -9.04 -11.54
C ASP A 471 4.88 -8.61 -11.15
N LEU A 472 5.23 -7.33 -11.35
CA LEU A 472 6.55 -6.80 -10.99
C LEU A 472 6.80 -6.88 -9.48
N PHE A 473 5.80 -6.49 -8.67
CA PHE A 473 5.84 -6.59 -7.21
C PHE A 473 6.12 -8.03 -6.77
N LYS A 474 5.37 -8.99 -7.33
CA LYS A 474 5.56 -10.42 -7.05
C LYS A 474 6.96 -10.90 -7.44
N LEU A 475 7.48 -10.46 -8.58
CA LEU A 475 8.84 -10.81 -9.00
C LEU A 475 9.87 -10.28 -8.01
N ILE A 476 9.75 -9.02 -7.59
CA ILE A 476 10.69 -8.38 -6.66
C ILE A 476 10.72 -9.08 -5.29
N ASP A 477 9.56 -9.51 -4.79
CA ASP A 477 9.41 -10.13 -3.46
C ASP A 477 9.70 -11.65 -3.44
N THR A 478 9.78 -12.29 -4.61
CA THR A 478 10.07 -13.74 -4.75
C THR A 478 11.44 -14.03 -5.38
N MET A 479 12.30 -13.01 -5.47
CA MET A 479 13.74 -13.12 -5.76
C MET A 479 14.52 -13.09 -4.46
#